data_AF-A0A0G1MP50-F1
#
_entry.id   AF-A0A0G1MP50-F1
#
_cell.length_a   1.000
_cell.length_b   1.000
_cell.length_c   1.000
_cell.angle_alpha   90.00
_cell.angle_beta   90.00
_cell.angle_gamma   90.00
#
_symmetry.space_group_name_H-M   'P 1'
#
loop_
_entity.id
_entity.type
_entity.pdbx_description
1 polymer ?
#
loop_
_entity_poly.entity_id
_entity_poly.type
_entity_poly.pdbx_seq_one_letter_code
_entity_poly.pdbx_strand_id
1 'polypeptide(L)'
;MTKTARHFISINDLTATEIKKIFTLAVKIKKNPKKYGKALKDKTLAMIFEKPSLRTRVSFEAGMTQLGGHAIYLGPNDIQISPFSTFPPGNAHFPG
;
A
#
# COMPACT_ATOMS: atom_id res chain seq x y z
N MET A 1 -21.91 -8.70 -0.99
CA MET A 1 -21.78 -7.40 -0.31
C MET A 1 -20.37 -6.86 -0.55
N THR A 2 -20.18 -6.07 -1.61
CA THR A 2 -18.89 -5.44 -1.93
C THR A 2 -18.68 -4.24 -1.01
N LYS A 3 -18.00 -4.46 0.13
CA LYS A 3 -17.58 -3.36 1.00
C LYS A 3 -16.55 -2.53 0.24
N THR A 4 -16.94 -1.35 -0.23
CA THR A 4 -16.04 -0.39 -0.88
C THR A 4 -14.86 -0.11 0.06
N ALA A 5 -13.63 -0.33 -0.42
CA ALA A 5 -12.44 -0.01 0.35
C ALA A 5 -12.39 1.50 0.58
N ARG A 6 -12.16 1.93 1.83
CA ARG A 6 -11.97 3.34 2.13
C ARG A 6 -10.52 3.70 1.90
N HIS A 7 -10.27 4.62 0.97
CA HIS A 7 -8.95 5.20 0.74
C HIS A 7 -8.63 6.25 1.81
N PHE A 8 -7.36 6.35 2.20
CA PHE A 8 -6.86 7.37 3.11
C PHE A 8 -5.90 8.27 2.32
N ILE A 9 -6.42 9.40 1.82
CA ILE A 9 -5.68 10.34 0.97
C ILE A 9 -5.28 11.56 1.79
N SER A 10 -6.20 12.05 2.63
CA SER A 10 -5.97 13.19 3.52
C SER A 10 -6.42 12.88 4.95
N ILE A 11 -5.78 13.53 5.92
CA ILE A 11 -6.23 13.48 7.31
C ILE A 11 -7.63 14.11 7.49
N ASN A 12 -8.01 15.02 6.60
CA ASN A 12 -9.33 15.68 6.60
C ASN A 12 -10.46 14.71 6.22
N ASP A 13 -10.14 13.55 5.65
CA ASP A 13 -11.11 12.49 5.33
C ASP A 13 -11.53 11.70 6.59
N LEU A 14 -10.91 11.97 7.73
CA LEU A 14 -11.19 11.31 9.01
C LEU A 14 -11.91 12.23 9.98
N THR A 15 -12.98 11.74 10.57
CA THR A 15 -13.61 12.39 11.73
C THR A 15 -12.77 12.21 12.99
N ALA A 16 -12.92 13.12 13.97
CA ALA A 16 -12.23 13.01 15.26
C ALA A 16 -12.46 11.66 15.96
N THR A 17 -13.66 11.08 15.81
CA THR A 17 -14.01 9.76 16.36
C THR A 17 -13.23 8.64 15.67
N GLU A 18 -13.03 8.71 14.35
CA GLU A 18 -12.26 7.72 13.60
C GLU A 18 -10.77 7.79 13.92
N ILE A 19 -10.24 9.00 14.07
CA ILE A 19 -8.86 9.22 14.54
C ILE A 19 -8.66 8.55 15.90
N LYS A 20 -9.57 8.79 16.86
CA LYS A 20 -9.53 8.12 18.19
C LYS A 20 -9.58 6.59 18.07
N LYS A 21 -10.39 6.05 17.15
CA LYS A 21 -10.47 4.59 16.91
C LYS A 21 -9.14 4.05 16.38
N ILE A 22 -8.48 4.75 15.45
CA ILE A 22 -7.17 4.36 14.90
C ILE A 22 -6.13 4.31 16.02
N PHE A 23 -6.03 5.35 16.85
CA PHE A 23 -5.08 5.37 17.97
C PHE A 23 -5.38 4.28 19.01
N THR A 24 -6.66 4.07 19.32
CA THR A 24 -7.07 3.00 20.24
C THR A 24 -6.66 1.62 19.70
N LEU A 25 -6.82 1.39 18.40
CA LEU A 25 -6.38 0.17 17.76
C LEU A 25 -4.86 0.02 17.78
N ALA A 26 -4.11 1.09 17.48
CA ALA A 26 -2.65 1.10 17.53
C ALA A 26 -2.12 0.71 18.92
N VAL A 27 -2.71 1.27 19.99
CA VAL A 27 -2.37 0.90 21.37
C VAL A 27 -2.68 -0.57 21.65
N LYS A 28 -3.82 -1.09 21.19
CA LYS A 28 -4.19 -2.51 21.36
C LYS A 28 -3.22 -3.44 20.65
N ILE A 29 -2.79 -3.10 19.43
CA ILE A 29 -1.79 -3.87 18.67
C ILE A 29 -0.45 -3.85 19.41
N LYS A 30 0.02 -2.66 19.83
CA LYS A 30 1.27 -2.50 20.58
C LYS A 30 1.27 -3.29 21.90
N LYS A 31 0.14 -3.34 22.61
CA LYS A 31 0.01 -4.07 23.87
C LYS A 31 0.04 -5.59 23.69
N ASN A 32 -0.41 -6.12 22.55
CA ASN A 32 -0.48 -7.55 22.34
C ASN A 32 -0.19 -7.94 20.87
N PRO A 33 1.07 -7.78 20.41
CA PRO A 33 1.42 -7.96 19.00
C PRO A 33 1.15 -9.37 18.49
N LYS A 34 1.37 -10.40 19.32
CA LYS A 34 1.10 -11.81 18.98
C LYS A 34 -0.36 -12.05 18.57
N LYS A 35 -1.31 -11.36 19.21
CA LYS A 35 -2.74 -11.47 18.88
C LYS A 35 -3.05 -11.00 17.46
N TYR A 36 -2.31 -10.02 16.95
CA TYR A 36 -2.54 -9.44 15.62
C TYR A 36 -1.56 -9.95 14.56
N GLY A 37 -0.67 -10.89 14.90
CA GLY A 37 0.38 -11.39 14.00
C GLY A 37 -0.10 -12.16 12.77
N LYS A 38 -1.41 -12.39 12.64
CA LYS A 38 -2.03 -12.99 11.44
C LYS A 38 -3.15 -12.10 10.87
N ALA A 39 -3.27 -10.86 11.33
CA ALA A 39 -4.35 -9.96 10.92
C ALA A 39 -4.31 -9.62 9.42
N LEU A 40 -3.10 -9.62 8.84
CA LEU A 40 -2.86 -9.37 7.41
C LEU A 40 -2.26 -10.60 6.71
N LYS A 41 -2.56 -11.81 7.24
CA LYS A 41 -2.08 -13.04 6.62
C LYS A 41 -2.51 -13.13 5.16
N ASP A 42 -1.56 -13.49 4.30
CA ASP A 42 -1.77 -13.66 2.85
C ASP A 42 -2.22 -12.35 2.15
N LYS A 43 -1.95 -11.19 2.77
CA LYS A 43 -2.16 -9.86 2.17
C LYS A 43 -0.82 -9.25 1.76
N THR A 44 -0.81 -8.69 0.56
CA THR A 44 0.35 -8.02 -0.02
C THR A 44 0.05 -6.53 -0.16
N LEU A 45 0.94 -5.68 0.36
CA LEU A 45 0.92 -4.23 0.20
C LEU A 45 1.94 -3.81 -0.86
N ALA A 46 1.47 -3.26 -1.97
CA ALA A 46 2.35 -2.59 -2.93
C ALA A 46 2.56 -1.12 -2.50
N MET A 47 3.81 -0.70 -2.39
CA MET A 47 4.20 0.66 -2.02
C MET A 47 4.91 1.33 -3.20
N ILE A 48 4.30 2.38 -3.74
CA ILE A 48 4.79 3.14 -4.89
C ILE A 48 5.36 4.46 -4.35
N PHE A 49 6.64 4.73 -4.63
CA PHE A 49 7.30 5.96 -4.17
C PHE A 49 8.00 6.69 -5.31
N GLU A 50 7.53 7.89 -5.64
CA GLU A 50 8.23 8.80 -6.56
C GLU A 50 9.53 9.37 -5.96
N LYS A 51 9.57 9.52 -4.63
CA LYS A 51 10.76 9.94 -3.89
C LYS A 51 11.09 8.93 -2.79
N PRO A 52 12.33 8.45 -2.70
CA PRO A 52 12.70 7.45 -1.71
C PRO A 52 12.56 8.01 -0.29
N SER A 53 11.84 7.29 0.58
CA SER A 53 11.74 7.57 2.01
C SER A 53 12.01 6.29 2.80
N LEU A 54 13.19 6.23 3.43
CA LEU A 54 13.59 5.07 4.23
C LEU A 54 12.69 4.88 5.45
N ARG A 55 12.36 5.96 6.16
CA ARG A 55 11.52 5.86 7.37
C ARG A 55 10.13 5.36 7.05
N THR A 56 9.53 5.82 5.94
CA THR A 56 8.22 5.35 5.51
C THR A 56 8.29 3.89 5.04
N ARG A 57 9.22 3.55 4.15
CA ARG A 57 9.39 2.16 3.69
C ARG A 57 9.55 1.18 4.85
N VAL A 58 10.54 1.42 5.73
CA VAL A 58 10.89 0.50 6.82
C VAL A 58 9.72 0.33 7.80
N SER A 59 9.00 1.40 8.12
CA SER A 59 7.87 1.32 9.04
C SER A 59 6.69 0.52 8.47
N PHE A 60 6.37 0.70 7.18
CA PHE A 60 5.31 -0.08 6.54
C PHE A 60 5.70 -1.54 6.34
N GLU A 61 6.93 -1.82 5.93
CA GLU A 61 7.45 -3.17 5.73
C GLU A 61 7.49 -3.96 7.04
N ALA A 62 8.00 -3.34 8.12
CA ALA A 62 7.99 -3.91 9.45
C ALA A 62 6.55 -4.13 9.96
N GLY A 63 5.65 -3.17 9.74
CA GLY A 63 4.25 -3.27 10.13
C GLY A 63 3.51 -4.42 9.44
N MET A 64 3.67 -4.55 8.12
CA MET A 64 3.07 -5.67 7.35
C MET A 64 3.60 -7.02 7.84
N THR A 65 4.92 -7.13 8.01
CA THR A 65 5.57 -8.35 8.49
C THR A 65 5.08 -8.73 9.89
N GLN A 66 4.98 -7.76 10.81
CA GLN A 66 4.49 -7.97 12.18
C GLN A 66 3.03 -8.43 12.21
N LEU A 67 2.23 -8.08 11.21
CA LEU A 67 0.82 -8.47 11.09
C LEU A 67 0.62 -9.74 10.24
N GLY A 68 1.70 -10.35 9.76
CA GLY A 68 1.70 -11.59 8.98
C GLY A 68 1.48 -11.41 7.48
N GLY A 69 1.58 -10.18 6.98
CA GLY A 69 1.49 -9.87 5.56
C GLY A 69 2.86 -9.59 4.92
N HIS A 70 2.84 -9.30 3.63
CA HIS A 70 4.03 -8.99 2.84
C HIS A 70 3.93 -7.58 2.26
N ALA A 71 5.06 -6.88 2.13
CA ALA A 71 5.13 -5.59 1.49
C ALA A 71 6.06 -5.67 0.27
N ILE A 72 5.69 -5.00 -0.82
CA ILE A 72 6.47 -4.86 -2.04
C ILE A 72 6.78 -3.37 -2.20
N TYR A 73 8.05 -3.04 -2.38
CA TYR A 73 8.50 -1.68 -2.65
C TYR A 73 8.74 -1.51 -4.15
N LEU A 74 8.13 -0.49 -4.73
CA LEU A 74 8.31 -0.05 -6.10
C LEU A 74 8.94 1.34 -6.06
N GLY A 75 10.23 1.41 -6.37
CA GLY A 75 10.99 2.66 -6.39
C GLY A 75 10.84 3.40 -7.72
N PRO A 76 11.41 4.61 -7.82
CA PRO A 76 11.31 5.45 -9.01
C PRO A 76 11.81 4.77 -10.29
N ASN A 77 12.81 3.88 -10.16
CA ASN A 77 13.40 3.14 -11.27
C ASN A 77 12.61 1.88 -11.64
N ASP A 78 11.80 1.35 -10.70
CA ASP A 78 10.95 0.17 -10.93
C ASP A 78 9.62 0.57 -11.56
N ILE A 79 9.19 1.81 -11.29
CA ILE A 79 7.99 2.42 -11.85
C ILE A 79 8.37 3.01 -13.22
N GLN A 80 8.71 2.16 -14.20
CA GLN A 80 8.47 2.53 -15.59
C GLN A 80 6.95 2.47 -15.81
N ILE A 81 6.25 3.53 -15.41
CA ILE A 81 4.98 3.90 -16.05
C ILE A 81 5.38 4.32 -17.47
N SER A 82 5.70 3.32 -18.30
CA SER A 82 5.65 3.49 -19.74
C SER A 82 4.20 3.84 -20.04
N PRO A 83 3.90 4.94 -20.76
CA PRO A 83 2.58 5.17 -21.32
C PRO A 83 2.33 4.11 -22.40
N PHE A 84 2.16 2.84 -22.02
CA PHE A 84 1.90 1.72 -22.91
C PHE A 84 0.43 1.69 -23.36
N SER A 85 -0.22 2.86 -23.38
CA SER A 85 -1.51 3.08 -24.01
C SER A 85 -1.46 4.35 -24.84
N THR A 86 -0.40 4.52 -25.63
CA THR A 86 -0.56 5.14 -26.94
C THR A 86 -0.16 4.08 -27.95
N PHE A 87 -1.15 3.25 -28.33
CA PHE A 87 -1.05 2.52 -29.58
C PHE A 87 -0.75 3.54 -30.68
N PRO A 88 0.34 3.42 -31.46
CA PRO A 88 0.47 4.24 -32.65
C PRO A 88 -0.73 3.90 -33.56
N PRO A 89 -1.52 4.89 -33.99
CA PRO A 89 -2.55 4.64 -34.98
C PRO A 89 -1.85 4.25 -36.28
N GLY A 90 -2.01 2.99 -36.70
CA GLY A 90 -1.82 2.54 -38.08
C GLY A 90 -0.40 2.62 -38.64
N ASN A 91 0.30 1.49 -38.63
CA ASN A 91 0.88 0.84 -39.82
C ASN A 91 1.92 -0.19 -39.37
N ALA A 92 1.43 -1.34 -38.89
CA ALA A 92 2.26 -2.54 -38.78
C ALA A 92 2.41 -3.15 -40.17
N HIS A 93 3.42 -2.70 -40.92
CA HIS A 93 3.97 -3.49 -42.02
C HIS A 93 4.90 -4.53 -41.40
N PHE A 94 4.42 -5.77 -41.29
CA PHE A 94 5.23 -6.93 -40.94
C PHE A 94 5.97 -7.39 -42.21
N PRO A 95 7.31 -7.36 -42.28
CA PRO A 95 8.03 -8.16 -43.26
C PRO A 95 7.98 -9.63 -42.81
N GLY A 96 7.78 -10.52 -43.79
CA GLY A 96 7.58 -11.96 -43.61
C GLY A 96 8.81 -12.75 -43.21
#